data_AF-A0A7Z8PB23-F1
#
_entry.id   AF-A0A7Z8PB23-F1
#
_cell.length_a   1.000
_cell.length_b   1.000
_cell.length_c   1.000
_cell.angle_alpha   90.00
_cell.angle_beta   90.00
_cell.angle_gamma   90.00
#
_symmetry.space_group_name_H-M   'P 1'
#
loop_
_entity.id
_entity.type
_entity.pdbx_description
1 polymer ?
#
loop_
_entity_poly.entity_id
_entity_poly.type
_entity_poly.pdbx_seq_one_letter_code
_entity_poly.pdbx_strand_id
1 'polypeptide(L)'
;IWQYIHLENIEIVPLYFAAPRPTVIRDGLLLMVDDDRFPLNGEEPVTRSVRFRTLGCYPLTGAVESTADTLPQIIQEMLLTTTSERQGRAIDHDQAASMEKKKQEGYF
;
A
#
# COMPACT_ATOMS: atom_id res chain seq x y z
N ILE A 1 -15.43 4.34 -9.14
CA ILE A 1 -15.50 4.33 -7.66
C ILE A 1 -15.08 5.69 -7.10
N TRP A 2 -13.83 6.12 -7.26
CA TRP A 2 -13.35 7.43 -6.74
C TRP A 2 -14.19 8.63 -7.17
N GLN A 3 -14.59 8.72 -8.45
CA GLN A 3 -15.48 9.78 -8.92
C GLN A 3 -16.84 9.77 -8.22
N TYR A 4 -17.39 8.58 -7.94
CA TYR A 4 -18.67 8.44 -7.22
C TYR A 4 -18.53 8.88 -5.76
N ILE A 5 -17.48 8.44 -5.07
CA ILE A 5 -17.16 8.88 -3.70
C ILE A 5 -17.06 10.42 -3.63
N HIS A 6 -16.43 11.03 -4.65
CA HIS A 6 -16.31 12.48 -4.73
C HIS A 6 -17.65 13.19 -4.98
N LEU A 7 -18.47 12.70 -5.93
CA LEU A 7 -19.77 13.29 -6.27
C LEU A 7 -20.79 13.18 -5.15
N GLU A 8 -20.80 12.04 -4.45
CA GLU A 8 -21.72 11.77 -3.33
C GLU A 8 -21.18 12.25 -1.96
N ASN A 9 -19.99 12.86 -1.95
CA ASN A 9 -19.32 13.35 -0.74
C ASN A 9 -19.23 12.28 0.38
N ILE A 10 -18.84 11.06 0.00
CA ILE A 10 -18.72 9.92 0.92
C ILE A 10 -17.39 10.03 1.68
N GLU A 11 -17.45 9.98 3.01
CA GLU A 11 -16.26 9.95 3.86
C GLU A 11 -15.50 8.62 3.69
N ILE A 12 -14.17 8.71 3.64
CA ILE A 12 -13.29 7.55 3.49
C ILE A 12 -12.15 7.59 4.51
N VAL A 13 -11.57 6.41 4.76
CA VAL A 13 -10.47 6.24 5.71
C VAL A 13 -9.24 7.07 5.29
N PRO A 14 -8.59 7.80 6.21
CA PRO A 14 -7.43 8.65 5.90
C PRO A 14 -6.24 7.96 5.23
N LEU A 15 -6.10 6.64 5.39
CA LEU A 15 -5.03 5.84 4.76
C LEU A 15 -5.11 5.82 3.23
N TYR A 16 -6.26 6.15 2.66
CA TYR A 16 -6.39 6.30 1.20
C TYR A 16 -5.72 7.56 0.67
N PHE A 17 -5.49 8.57 1.52
CA PHE A 17 -4.79 9.80 1.16
C PHE A 17 -3.29 9.69 1.40
N ALA A 18 -2.52 10.34 0.53
CA ALA A 18 -1.09 10.48 0.70
C ALA A 18 -0.78 11.28 1.97
N ALA A 19 0.15 10.76 2.75
CA ALA A 19 0.71 11.48 3.89
C ALA A 19 2.14 11.00 4.15
N PRO A 20 3.00 11.84 4.74
CA PRO A 20 4.32 11.44 5.19
C PRO A 20 4.20 10.40 6.30
N ARG A 21 4.71 9.18 6.04
CA ARG A 21 4.67 8.05 6.98
C ARG A 21 6.04 7.38 7.04
N PRO A 22 6.44 6.84 8.21
CA PRO A 22 7.68 6.07 8.31
C PRO A 22 7.52 4.75 7.57
N THR A 23 8.49 4.42 6.72
CA THR A 23 8.40 3.25 5.82
C THR A 23 9.74 2.54 5.68
N VAL A 24 9.65 1.22 5.47
CA VAL A 24 10.79 0.38 5.09
C VAL A 24 10.48 -0.34 3.78
N ILE A 25 11.52 -0.72 3.05
CA ILE A 25 11.38 -1.53 1.84
C ILE A 25 11.85 -2.95 2.17
N ARG A 26 10.95 -3.92 2.07
CA ARG A 26 11.23 -5.34 2.31
C ARG A 26 10.65 -6.16 1.17
N ASP A 27 11.48 -7.00 0.56
CA ASP A 27 11.08 -7.84 -0.60
C ASP A 27 10.42 -7.05 -1.74
N GLY A 28 10.88 -5.80 -1.97
CA GLY A 28 10.35 -4.90 -2.98
C GLY A 28 9.01 -4.22 -2.63
N LEU A 29 8.47 -4.47 -1.44
CA LEU A 29 7.25 -3.83 -0.93
C LEU A 29 7.58 -2.65 -0.04
N LEU A 30 6.82 -1.58 -0.19
CA LEU A 30 6.89 -0.43 0.70
C LEU A 30 5.95 -0.65 1.89
N LEU A 31 6.51 -0.90 3.06
CA LEU A 31 5.76 -1.22 4.27
C LEU A 31 5.74 -0.01 5.21
N MET A 32 4.56 0.33 5.73
CA MET A 32 4.41 1.36 6.74
C MET A 32 4.74 0.80 8.12
N VAL A 33 5.63 1.50 8.81
CA VAL A 33 5.91 1.30 10.22
C VAL A 33 4.95 2.21 10.98
N ASP A 34 4.18 1.67 11.93
CA ASP A 34 3.11 2.41 12.61
C ASP A 34 3.25 2.28 14.13
N ASP A 35 3.52 1.07 14.61
CA ASP A 35 3.77 0.79 16.01
C ASP A 35 4.82 -0.31 16.21
N ASP A 36 5.09 -0.63 17.48
CA ASP A 36 6.10 -1.58 17.93
C ASP A 36 5.84 -3.03 17.48
N ARG A 37 4.67 -3.34 16.91
CA ARG A 37 4.36 -4.68 16.38
C ARG A 37 5.09 -4.94 15.06
N PHE A 38 5.63 -3.91 14.41
CA PHE A 38 6.43 -4.07 13.20
C PHE A 38 7.90 -4.37 13.56
N PRO A 39 8.38 -5.61 13.36
CA PRO A 39 9.78 -5.93 13.65
C PRO A 39 10.70 -5.28 12.61
N LEU A 40 11.59 -4.42 13.10
CA LEU A 40 12.70 -3.88 12.32
C LEU A 40 13.88 -4.86 12.37
N ASN A 41 14.37 -5.27 11.20
CA ASN A 41 15.49 -6.22 11.07
C ASN A 41 16.82 -5.48 10.87
N GLY A 42 17.09 -4.47 11.70
CA GLY A 42 18.21 -3.53 11.50
C GLY A 42 17.96 -2.46 10.43
N GLU A 43 16.73 -2.38 9.92
CA GLU A 43 16.28 -1.33 9.00
C GLU A 43 15.94 -0.07 9.79
N GLU A 44 16.35 1.10 9.28
CA GLU A 44 15.90 2.40 9.79
C GLU A 44 14.70 2.89 8.96
N PRO A 45 13.55 3.19 9.58
CA PRO A 45 12.39 3.73 8.86
C PRO A 45 12.71 5.08 8.21
N VAL A 46 12.37 5.21 6.94
CA VAL A 46 12.51 6.47 6.19
C VAL A 46 11.11 7.04 5.93
N THR A 47 10.94 8.33 6.21
CA THR A 47 9.69 9.04 5.93
C THR A 47 9.48 9.18 4.43
N ARG A 48 8.36 8.65 3.93
CA ARG A 48 7.93 8.81 2.54
C ARG A 48 6.47 9.26 2.49
N SER A 49 6.13 10.05 1.48
CA SER A 49 4.73 10.36 1.20
C SER A 49 4.10 9.15 0.52
N VAL A 50 3.20 8.47 1.22
CA VAL A 50 2.60 7.22 0.74
C VAL A 50 1.10 7.19 0.97
N ARG A 51 0.37 6.41 0.19
CA ARG A 51 -1.05 6.08 0.40
C ARG A 51 -1.30 4.59 0.21
N PHE A 52 -2.48 4.12 0.60
CA PHE A 52 -2.90 2.75 0.40
C PHE A 52 -4.00 2.67 -0.66
N ARG A 53 -3.78 1.88 -1.72
CA ARG A 53 -4.81 1.60 -2.75
C ARG A 53 -5.77 0.49 -2.33
N THR A 54 -5.32 -0.36 -1.42
CA THR A 54 -6.11 -1.43 -0.81
C THR A 54 -5.74 -1.52 0.66
N LEU A 55 -6.71 -1.82 1.52
CA LEU A 55 -6.48 -2.00 2.96
C LEU A 55 -6.73 -3.47 3.31
N GLY A 56 -5.71 -4.12 3.87
CA GLY A 56 -5.78 -5.48 4.40
C GLY A 56 -5.29 -5.51 5.84
N CYS A 57 -4.71 -6.63 6.26
CA CYS A 57 -4.12 -6.75 7.58
C CYS A 57 -2.81 -5.94 7.67
N TYR A 58 -2.61 -5.28 8.79
CA TYR A 58 -1.30 -4.77 9.20
C TYR A 58 -0.40 -5.94 9.66
N PRO A 59 0.91 -5.95 9.37
CA PRO A 59 1.68 -4.99 8.55
C PRO A 59 1.83 -5.40 7.07
N LEU A 60 0.97 -6.29 6.57
CA LEU A 60 1.14 -6.96 5.27
C LEU A 60 0.57 -6.19 4.07
N THR A 61 0.14 -4.95 4.28
CA THR A 61 -0.41 -4.11 3.22
C THR A 61 0.69 -3.21 2.67
N GLY A 62 1.03 -3.40 1.39
CA GLY A 62 1.98 -2.54 0.68
C GLY A 62 1.39 -1.15 0.44
N ALA A 63 2.10 -0.12 0.88
CA ALA A 63 1.83 1.27 0.54
C ALA A 63 2.37 1.57 -0.87
N VAL A 64 1.92 2.67 -1.46
CA VAL A 64 2.47 3.21 -2.70
C VAL A 64 2.92 4.64 -2.47
N GLU A 65 4.07 5.02 -3.03
CA GLU A 65 4.48 6.42 -3.03
C GLU A 65 3.46 7.25 -3.82
N SER A 66 3.05 8.37 -3.24
CA SER A 66 2.02 9.24 -3.79
C SER A 66 2.08 10.60 -3.12
N THR A 67 1.66 11.64 -3.84
CA THR A 67 1.44 12.99 -3.31
C THR A 67 -0.04 13.36 -3.28
N ALA A 68 -0.94 12.42 -3.62
CA ALA A 68 -2.38 12.65 -3.70
C ALA A 68 -3.04 12.67 -2.31
N ASP A 69 -3.07 13.84 -1.68
CA ASP A 69 -3.61 14.09 -0.33
C ASP A 69 -5.12 14.41 -0.31
N THR A 70 -5.75 14.53 -1.50
CA THR A 70 -7.19 14.81 -1.65
C THR A 70 -7.86 13.88 -2.67
N LEU A 71 -9.19 13.76 -2.60
CA LEU A 71 -9.98 12.96 -3.54
C LEU A 71 -9.76 13.36 -5.01
N PRO A 72 -9.80 14.66 -5.39
CA PRO A 72 -9.54 15.07 -6.77
C PRO A 72 -8.13 14.68 -7.23
N GLN A 73 -7.11 14.82 -6.38
CA GLN A 73 -5.76 14.40 -6.71
C GLN A 73 -5.65 12.88 -6.87
N ILE A 74 -6.33 12.09 -6.04
CA ILE A 74 -6.38 10.62 -6.21
C ILE A 74 -7.01 10.27 -7.56
N ILE A 75 -8.11 10.93 -7.94
CA ILE A 75 -8.76 10.72 -9.24
C ILE A 75 -7.79 11.08 -10.38
N GLN A 76 -7.11 12.22 -10.28
CA GLN A 76 -6.13 12.64 -11.28
C GLN A 76 -4.97 11.66 -11.39
N GLU A 77 -4.39 11.24 -10.27
CA GLU A 77 -3.33 10.24 -10.22
C GLU A 77 -3.77 8.94 -10.89
N MET A 78 -4.99 8.46 -10.60
CA MET A 78 -5.55 7.26 -11.22
C MET A 78 -5.78 7.37 -12.72
N LEU A 79 -6.08 8.58 -13.23
CA LEU A 79 -6.26 8.81 -14.67
C LEU A 79 -4.93 8.90 -15.43
N LEU A 80 -3.88 9.37 -14.76
CA LEU A 80 -2.54 9.54 -15.34
C LEU A 80 -1.65 8.30 -15.18
N THR A 81 -1.96 7.45 -14.21
CA THR A 81 -1.17 6.27 -13.89
C THR A 81 -1.58 5.09 -14.78
N THR A 82 -0.63 4.58 -15.57
CA THR A 82 -0.83 3.39 -16.42
C THR A 82 -0.65 2.06 -15.67
N THR A 83 -0.22 2.10 -14.40
CA THR A 83 -0.05 0.93 -13.55
C THR A 83 -1.33 0.62 -12.77
N SER A 84 -1.73 -0.65 -12.77
CA SER A 84 -2.97 -1.08 -12.11
C SER A 84 -2.93 -0.86 -10.59
N GLU A 85 -4.10 -0.63 -9.97
CA GLU A 85 -4.25 -0.50 -8.51
C GLU A 85 -3.72 -1.71 -7.72
N ARG A 86 -3.52 -2.87 -8.37
CA ARG A 86 -3.07 -4.13 -7.75
C ARG A 86 -1.55 -4.24 -7.58
N GLN A 87 -0.76 -3.35 -8.19
CA GLN A 87 0.68 -3.32 -7.93
C GLN A 87 0.95 -2.80 -6.51
N GLY A 88 1.54 -3.66 -5.67
CA GLY A 88 1.67 -3.50 -4.22
C GLY A 88 1.34 -4.76 -3.43
N ARG A 89 0.82 -5.80 -4.09
CA ARG A 89 0.76 -7.16 -3.54
C ARG A 89 2.07 -7.89 -3.82
N ALA A 90 2.61 -8.55 -2.79
CA ALA A 90 3.74 -9.49 -2.83
C ALA A 90 3.56 -10.71 -3.78
N ILE A 91 2.58 -10.67 -4.67
CA ILE A 91 2.09 -11.79 -5.47
C ILE A 91 2.25 -11.51 -6.98
N ASP A 92 2.34 -10.24 -7.39
CA ASP A 92 2.41 -9.90 -8.83
C ASP A 92 3.83 -9.92 -9.41
N HIS A 93 4.83 -10.32 -8.63
CA HIS A 93 6.22 -10.42 -9.09
C HIS A 93 6.78 -11.85 -9.24
N ASP A 94 5.95 -12.88 -9.05
CA ASP A 94 6.36 -14.26 -9.30
C ASP A 94 5.36 -14.98 -10.20
N GLN A 95 5.69 -15.04 -11.49
CA GLN A 95 5.42 -16.27 -12.21
C GLN A 95 6.14 -17.41 -11.45
N ALA A 96 5.36 -18.29 -10.82
CA ALA A 96 5.77 -19.59 -10.25
C ALA A 96 6.15 -19.69 -8.75
N ALA A 97 5.58 -18.89 -7.84
CA ALA A 97 5.55 -19.22 -6.41
C ALA A 97 4.12 -19.50 -5.92
N SER A 98 3.63 -20.70 -6.29
CA SER A 98 2.33 -21.27 -5.88
C SER A 98 2.04 -21.07 -4.39
N MET A 99 0.78 -20.77 -4.07
CA MET A 99 0.25 -20.73 -2.69
C MET A 99 0.61 -21.97 -1.86
N GLU A 100 0.89 -23.11 -2.50
CA GLU A 100 1.36 -24.33 -1.84
C GLU A 100 2.72 -24.17 -1.16
N LYS A 101 3.63 -23.38 -1.74
CA LYS A 101 4.97 -23.16 -1.16
C LYS A 101 4.90 -22.31 0.10
N LYS A 102 4.03 -21.28 0.09
CA LYS A 102 3.75 -20.44 1.27
C LYS A 102 3.04 -21.22 2.40
N LYS A 103 2.27 -22.26 2.08
CA LYS A 103 1.74 -23.20 3.10
C LYS A 103 2.83 -24.08 3.73
N GLN A 104 3.81 -24.54 2.94
CA GLN A 104 4.92 -25.35 3.47
C GLN A 104 5.89 -24.52 4.33
N GLU A 105 6.02 -23.22 4.05
CA GLU A 105 6.86 -22.30 4.82
C GLU A 105 6.18 -21.75 6.09
N GLY A 106 4.97 -22.23 6.43
CA GLY A 106 4.27 -21.86 7.67
C GLY A 106 3.73 -20.43 7.69
N TYR A 107 3.58 -19.82 6.51
CA TYR A 107 2.99 -18.48 6.34
C TYR A 107 1.46 -18.46 6.57
N PHE A 108 0.86 -19.65 6.71
CA PHE A 108 -0.53 -19.93 7.09
C PHE A 108 -0.56 -20.96 8.22
#